data_AF-C6RIB4-F1
#
_entry.id   AF-C6RIB4-F1
#
_cell.length_a   1.000
_cell.length_b   1.000
_cell.length_c   1.000
_cell.angle_alpha   90.00
_cell.angle_beta   90.00
_cell.angle_gamma   90.00
#
_symmetry.space_group_name_H-M   'P 1'
#
loop_
_entity.id
_entity.type
_entity.pdbx_description
1 polymer ?
#
loop_
_entity_poly.entity_id
_entity_poly.type
_entity_poly.pdbx_seq_one_letter_code
_entity_poly.pdbx_strand_id
1 'polypeptide(L)'
;MTIGAAVDGYKGCQKVKWEDVSGNDLKLVKVTCEVSSDVLKAEFDKQNARYEEAVQKAKDDAQKSLEKTLERIMNNYNELKTEGSSDANKEEMLALANKFCKYDEEKAKKSSFSAPVNCDNDAIADELANKYKLNGNAFLFSTFVSRFQWAALDSQRPPKPIFFGDMPKQINSRSYELKFIINTDKTVDIDRKAVMIEDGERKEIGSGVLGKFYER
;
A
#
# COMPACT_ATOMS: atom_id res chain seq x y z
N MET A 1 36.80 -16.14 -8.47
CA MET A 1 35.57 -16.79 -8.99
C MET A 1 35.30 -16.19 -10.36
N THR A 2 35.08 -17.00 -11.39
CA THR A 2 34.79 -16.49 -12.75
C THR A 2 33.33 -16.05 -12.85
N ILE A 3 33.01 -15.18 -13.82
CA ILE A 3 31.61 -14.77 -14.08
C ILE A 3 30.74 -15.99 -14.39
N GLY A 4 31.24 -16.92 -15.23
CA GLY A 4 30.54 -18.17 -15.54
C GLY A 4 30.20 -18.98 -14.28
N ALA A 5 31.20 -19.23 -13.42
CA ALA A 5 30.99 -19.97 -12.18
C ALA A 5 30.05 -19.26 -11.19
N ALA A 6 30.02 -17.92 -11.20
CA ALA A 6 29.11 -17.14 -10.37
C ALA A 6 27.66 -17.27 -10.85
N VAL A 7 27.42 -17.12 -12.16
CA VAL A 7 26.07 -17.24 -12.73
C VAL A 7 25.56 -18.68 -12.66
N ASP A 8 26.38 -19.67 -13.03
CA ASP A 8 26.01 -21.09 -13.00
C ASP A 8 25.79 -21.61 -11.57
N GLY A 9 26.52 -21.05 -10.60
CA GLY A 9 26.42 -21.41 -9.19
C GLY A 9 25.36 -20.64 -8.40
N TYR A 10 24.70 -19.63 -9.01
CA TYR A 10 23.72 -18.81 -8.32
C TYR A 10 22.43 -19.58 -8.09
N LYS A 11 22.13 -19.83 -6.81
CA LYS A 11 20.94 -20.59 -6.38
C LYS A 11 19.61 -19.95 -6.78
N GLY A 12 19.61 -18.66 -7.13
CA GLY A 12 18.40 -17.99 -7.57
C GLY A 12 18.02 -18.27 -9.02
N CYS A 13 18.94 -18.81 -9.84
CA CYS A 13 18.60 -19.33 -11.16
C CYS A 13 18.08 -20.77 -11.02
N GLN A 14 16.85 -21.03 -11.48
CA GLN A 14 16.38 -22.39 -11.74
C GLN A 14 17.10 -23.01 -12.93
N LYS A 15 17.39 -22.19 -13.95
CA LYS A 15 18.05 -22.63 -15.17
C LYS A 15 18.94 -21.52 -15.70
N VAL A 16 20.13 -21.90 -16.13
CA VAL A 16 21.08 -21.02 -16.82
C VAL A 16 21.30 -21.55 -18.23
N LYS A 17 21.20 -20.66 -19.22
CA LYS A 17 21.46 -20.96 -20.63
C LYS A 17 22.50 -20.00 -21.17
N TRP A 18 23.59 -20.54 -21.70
CA TRP A 18 24.60 -19.81 -22.45
C TRP A 18 24.37 -20.01 -23.95
N GLU A 19 24.42 -18.92 -24.71
CA GLU A 19 24.18 -18.92 -26.15
C GLU A 19 25.27 -18.10 -26.84
N ASP A 20 25.90 -18.67 -27.86
CA ASP A 20 26.73 -17.91 -28.79
C ASP A 20 25.79 -17.07 -29.68
N VAL A 21 25.94 -15.75 -29.60
CA VAL A 21 25.17 -14.78 -30.38
C VAL A 21 26.10 -13.88 -31.18
N SER A 22 27.28 -14.39 -31.52
CA SER A 22 28.30 -13.70 -32.29
C SER A 22 27.78 -13.29 -33.67
N GLY A 23 28.20 -12.10 -34.11
CA GLY A 23 28.02 -11.64 -35.49
C GLY A 23 29.32 -11.74 -36.28
N ASN A 24 29.29 -11.33 -37.55
CA ASN A 24 30.45 -11.41 -38.45
C ASN A 24 31.71 -10.72 -37.90
N ASP A 25 31.55 -9.63 -37.13
CA ASP A 25 32.66 -8.79 -36.68
C ASP A 25 32.85 -8.77 -35.15
N LEU A 26 32.01 -9.49 -34.38
CA LEU A 26 32.01 -9.40 -32.91
C LEU A 26 31.65 -10.73 -32.26
N LYS A 27 32.54 -11.22 -31.37
CA LYS A 27 32.27 -12.40 -30.56
C LYS A 27 31.43 -12.02 -29.35
N LEU A 28 30.22 -12.56 -29.28
CA LEU A 28 29.24 -12.24 -28.25
C LEU A 28 28.68 -13.51 -27.64
N VAL A 29 28.59 -13.55 -26.31
CA VAL A 29 27.91 -14.62 -25.59
C VAL A 29 26.78 -14.02 -24.76
N LYS A 30 25.59 -14.58 -24.91
CA LYS A 30 24.44 -14.24 -24.08
C LYS A 30 24.27 -15.31 -23.01
N VAL A 31 24.02 -14.88 -21.78
CA VAL A 31 23.52 -15.77 -20.72
C VAL A 31 22.10 -15.38 -20.36
N THR A 32 21.26 -16.37 -20.15
CA THR A 32 19.92 -16.23 -19.61
C THR A 32 19.85 -16.99 -18.30
N CYS A 33 19.52 -16.30 -17.22
CA CYS A 33 19.18 -16.89 -15.93
C CYS A 33 17.66 -16.84 -15.76
N GLU A 34 17.00 -17.98 -15.78
CA GLU A 34 15.59 -18.11 -15.40
C GLU A 34 15.51 -18.19 -13.87
N VAL A 35 14.85 -17.23 -13.24
CA VAL A 35 14.73 -17.14 -11.78
C VAL A 35 13.76 -18.22 -11.30
N SER A 36 14.10 -18.90 -10.20
CA SER A 36 13.23 -19.95 -9.66
C SER A 36 11.93 -19.38 -9.09
N SER A 37 10.85 -20.18 -9.20
CA SER A 37 9.56 -19.86 -8.60
C SER A 37 9.67 -19.63 -7.09
N ASP A 38 10.58 -20.34 -6.41
CA ASP A 38 10.80 -20.21 -4.97
C ASP A 38 11.39 -18.85 -4.60
N VAL A 39 12.31 -18.33 -5.41
CA VAL A 39 12.84 -16.96 -5.22
C VAL A 39 11.76 -15.92 -5.47
N LEU A 40 10.99 -16.06 -6.56
CA LEU A 40 9.90 -15.12 -6.87
C LEU A 40 8.85 -15.10 -5.77
N LYS A 41 8.50 -16.28 -5.24
CA LYS A 41 7.59 -16.42 -4.11
C LYS A 41 8.17 -15.79 -2.84
N ALA A 42 9.44 -16.07 -2.51
CA ALA A 42 10.06 -15.50 -1.32
C ALA A 42 10.16 -13.96 -1.38
N GLU A 43 10.46 -13.39 -2.55
CA GLU A 43 10.45 -11.95 -2.76
C GLU A 43 9.04 -11.36 -2.60
N PHE A 44 8.03 -11.98 -3.20
CA PHE A 44 6.64 -11.59 -3.05
C PHE A 44 6.18 -11.68 -1.60
N ASP A 45 6.37 -12.81 -0.92
CA ASP A 45 5.95 -13.03 0.46
C ASP A 45 6.58 -11.98 1.39
N LYS A 46 7.87 -11.67 1.20
CA LYS A 46 8.58 -10.63 1.97
C LYS A 46 8.01 -9.23 1.74
N GLN A 47 7.68 -8.89 0.49
CA GLN A 47 7.10 -7.59 0.16
C GLN A 47 5.65 -7.49 0.65
N ASN A 48 4.87 -8.55 0.47
CA ASN A 48 3.49 -8.65 0.91
C ASN A 48 3.37 -8.58 2.43
N ALA A 49 4.24 -9.27 3.18
CA ALA A 49 4.25 -9.16 4.64
C ALA A 49 4.45 -7.71 5.13
N ARG A 50 5.37 -6.95 4.52
CA ARG A 50 5.58 -5.53 4.83
C ARG A 50 4.36 -4.67 4.47
N TYR A 51 3.69 -4.99 3.37
CA TYR A 51 2.48 -4.30 2.95
C TYR A 51 1.32 -4.59 3.92
N GLU A 52 1.14 -5.84 4.33
CA GLU A 52 0.14 -6.25 5.32
C GLU A 52 0.38 -5.58 6.68
N GLU A 53 1.63 -5.48 7.12
CA GLU A 53 2.00 -4.70 8.32
C GLU A 53 1.58 -3.23 8.18
N ALA A 54 1.82 -2.61 7.02
CA ALA A 54 1.42 -1.22 6.76
C ALA A 54 -0.11 -1.05 6.73
N VAL A 55 -0.85 -2.03 6.18
CA VAL A 55 -2.31 -2.06 6.18
C VAL A 55 -2.84 -2.19 7.61
N GLN A 56 -2.26 -3.08 8.41
CA GLN A 56 -2.68 -3.26 9.80
C GLN A 56 -2.42 -2.00 10.61
N LYS A 57 -1.26 -1.38 10.46
CA LYS A 57 -0.95 -0.10 11.10
C LYS A 57 -1.96 0.99 10.72
N ALA A 58 -2.33 1.08 9.45
CA ALA A 58 -3.34 2.05 8.99
C ALA A 58 -4.73 1.78 9.59
N LYS A 59 -5.11 0.51 9.79
CA LYS A 59 -6.34 0.13 10.51
C LYS A 59 -6.27 0.54 11.98
N ASP A 60 -5.16 0.24 12.65
CA ASP A 60 -4.97 0.56 14.07
C ASP A 60 -4.98 2.08 14.31
N ASP A 61 -4.35 2.86 13.43
CA ASP A 61 -4.35 4.32 13.52
C ASP A 61 -5.74 4.91 13.27
N ALA A 62 -6.50 4.36 12.31
CA ALA A 62 -7.90 4.75 12.09
C ALA A 62 -8.77 4.41 13.32
N GLN A 63 -8.61 3.22 13.90
CA GLN A 63 -9.34 2.82 15.11
C GLN A 63 -9.03 3.73 16.30
N LYS A 64 -7.75 4.06 16.53
CA LYS A 64 -7.36 5.02 17.58
C LYS A 64 -7.94 6.42 17.35
N SER A 65 -8.02 6.85 16.09
CA SER A 65 -8.64 8.14 15.74
C SER A 65 -10.16 8.11 15.99
N LEU A 66 -10.82 7.02 15.61
CA LEU A 66 -12.23 6.79 15.85
C LEU A 66 -12.55 6.81 17.35
N GLU A 67 -11.78 6.09 18.17
CA GLU A 67 -11.96 6.05 19.62
C GLU A 67 -11.85 7.44 20.25
N LYS A 68 -10.82 8.21 19.89
CA LYS A 68 -10.65 9.60 20.36
C LYS A 68 -11.80 10.51 19.91
N THR A 69 -12.30 10.31 18.69
CA THR A 69 -13.44 11.08 18.16
C THR A 69 -14.71 10.75 18.92
N LEU A 70 -14.99 9.47 19.17
CA LEU A 70 -16.14 9.03 19.96
C LEU A 70 -16.05 9.49 21.41
N GLU A 71 -14.87 9.53 22.02
CA GLU A 71 -14.68 10.14 23.35
C GLU A 71 -15.06 11.61 23.38
N ARG A 72 -14.63 12.39 22.38
CA ARG A 72 -15.01 13.80 22.26
C ARG A 72 -16.51 13.97 22.08
N ILE A 73 -17.12 13.12 21.25
CA ILE A 73 -18.58 13.09 21.05
C ILE A 73 -19.27 12.81 22.38
N MET A 74 -18.84 11.79 23.14
CA MET A 74 -19.43 11.46 24.44
C MET A 74 -19.25 12.58 25.48
N ASN A 75 -18.10 13.26 25.50
CA ASN A 75 -17.89 14.40 26.37
C ASN A 75 -18.86 15.54 26.04
N ASN A 76 -18.97 15.91 24.75
CA ASN A 76 -19.92 16.94 24.33
C ASN A 76 -21.38 16.52 24.53
N TYR A 77 -21.70 15.23 24.33
CA TYR A 77 -23.02 14.68 24.64
C TYR A 77 -23.40 14.93 26.09
N ASN A 78 -22.49 14.60 27.02
CA ASN A 78 -22.69 14.80 28.45
C ASN A 78 -22.82 16.29 28.84
N GLU A 79 -22.05 17.18 28.20
CA GLU A 79 -22.16 18.63 28.40
C GLU A 79 -23.50 19.20 27.90
N LEU A 80 -24.10 18.58 26.88
CA LEU A 80 -25.32 19.03 26.22
C LEU A 80 -26.59 18.38 26.78
N LYS A 81 -26.46 17.48 27.76
CA LYS A 81 -27.60 16.82 28.40
C LYS A 81 -28.51 17.84 29.09
N THR A 82 -29.80 17.53 29.05
CA THR A 82 -30.86 18.17 29.82
C THR A 82 -31.46 17.14 30.78
N GLU A 83 -32.37 17.57 31.66
CA GLU A 83 -33.08 16.65 32.58
C GLU A 83 -33.85 15.53 31.85
N GLY A 84 -34.26 15.76 30.60
CA GLY A 84 -34.97 14.78 29.78
C GLY A 84 -34.08 13.91 28.89
N SER A 85 -32.76 14.08 28.94
CA SER A 85 -31.84 13.35 28.05
C SER A 85 -31.74 11.88 28.40
N SER A 86 -31.83 11.03 27.37
CA SER A 86 -31.51 9.61 27.52
C SER A 86 -30.01 9.40 27.68
N ASP A 87 -29.61 8.25 28.20
CA ASP A 87 -28.23 7.81 28.09
C ASP A 87 -27.91 7.37 26.65
N ALA A 88 -26.63 7.41 26.32
CA ALA A 88 -26.11 6.87 25.08
C ALA A 88 -24.68 6.38 25.30
N ASN A 89 -24.24 5.43 24.48
CA ASN A 89 -22.87 4.94 24.46
C ASN A 89 -22.16 5.27 23.14
N LYS A 90 -20.86 4.92 23.06
CA LYS A 90 -20.03 5.19 21.89
C LYS A 90 -20.56 4.46 20.65
N GLU A 91 -21.07 3.24 20.81
CA GLU A 91 -21.61 2.41 19.74
C GLU A 91 -22.88 3.02 19.12
N GLU A 92 -23.78 3.55 19.94
CA GLU A 92 -24.99 4.25 19.49
C GLU A 92 -24.66 5.55 18.75
N MET A 93 -23.68 6.31 19.25
CA MET A 93 -23.20 7.52 18.57
C MET A 93 -22.51 7.21 17.24
N LEU A 94 -21.74 6.12 17.18
CA LEU A 94 -21.16 5.64 15.93
C LEU A 94 -22.24 5.17 14.94
N ALA A 95 -23.27 4.46 15.42
CA ALA A 95 -24.39 4.03 14.60
C ALA A 95 -25.15 5.24 14.03
N LEU A 96 -25.34 6.29 14.83
CA LEU A 96 -25.93 7.55 14.37
C LEU A 96 -25.07 8.21 13.28
N ALA A 97 -23.75 8.27 13.48
CA ALA A 97 -22.81 8.78 12.47
C ALA A 97 -22.95 7.98 11.16
N ASN A 98 -22.88 6.65 11.24
CA ASN A 98 -22.91 5.79 10.06
C ASN A 98 -24.27 5.73 9.36
N LYS A 99 -25.36 6.03 10.06
CA LYS A 99 -26.70 6.13 9.49
C LYS A 99 -26.82 7.35 8.57
N PHE A 100 -26.27 8.48 8.97
CA PHE A 100 -26.49 9.77 8.29
C PHE A 100 -25.26 10.30 7.55
N CYS A 101 -24.10 9.69 7.72
CA CYS A 101 -22.87 10.01 7.00
C CYS A 101 -22.37 8.83 6.18
N LYS A 102 -21.92 9.11 4.95
CA LYS A 102 -21.28 8.12 4.08
C LYS A 102 -19.95 8.62 3.54
N TYR A 103 -18.92 7.77 3.59
CA TYR A 103 -17.64 8.03 2.96
C TYR A 103 -17.77 8.26 1.45
N ASP A 104 -17.05 9.26 0.94
CA ASP A 104 -17.07 9.66 -0.46
C ASP A 104 -15.63 9.64 -1.01
N GLU A 105 -15.34 8.64 -1.83
CA GLU A 105 -14.03 8.46 -2.46
C GLU A 105 -13.66 9.59 -3.41
N GLU A 106 -14.64 10.15 -4.14
CA GLU A 106 -14.41 11.24 -5.08
C GLU A 106 -14.07 12.55 -4.36
N LYS A 107 -14.73 12.81 -3.23
CA LYS A 107 -14.32 13.88 -2.33
C LYS A 107 -12.93 13.64 -1.75
N ALA A 108 -12.57 12.41 -1.43
CA ALA A 108 -11.24 12.10 -0.88
C ALA A 108 -10.10 12.31 -1.90
N LYS A 109 -10.39 12.28 -3.21
CA LYS A 109 -9.42 12.61 -4.27
C LYS A 109 -9.19 14.11 -4.41
N LYS A 110 -10.16 14.94 -4.01
CA LYS A 110 -10.07 16.39 -4.06
C LYS A 110 -9.48 16.87 -2.73
N SER A 111 -8.24 17.37 -2.76
CA SER A 111 -7.56 17.86 -1.55
C SER A 111 -8.41 18.93 -0.85
N SER A 112 -9.08 18.55 0.23
CA SER A 112 -10.00 19.39 1.02
C SER A 112 -9.66 19.29 2.49
N PHE A 113 -9.83 20.39 3.22
CA PHE A 113 -9.70 20.43 4.68
C PHE A 113 -10.91 19.81 5.41
N SER A 114 -11.98 19.47 4.69
CA SER A 114 -13.16 18.80 5.24
C SER A 114 -13.03 17.28 5.20
N ALA A 115 -13.69 16.60 6.15
CA ALA A 115 -13.85 15.15 6.10
C ALA A 115 -14.54 14.76 4.77
N PRO A 116 -13.97 13.83 3.97
CA PRO A 116 -14.54 13.39 2.70
C PRO A 116 -15.72 12.43 2.92
N VAL A 117 -16.78 12.97 3.51
CA VAL A 117 -18.05 12.30 3.79
C VAL A 117 -19.20 13.17 3.30
N ASN A 118 -20.30 12.53 2.96
CA ASN A 118 -21.60 13.15 2.73
C ASN A 118 -22.47 12.90 3.95
N CYS A 119 -22.84 13.95 4.66
CA CYS A 119 -23.62 13.86 5.90
C CYS A 119 -24.91 14.66 5.81
N ASP A 120 -25.99 14.07 6.31
CA ASP A 120 -27.23 14.78 6.64
C ASP A 120 -27.11 15.33 8.07
N ASN A 121 -26.46 16.50 8.19
CA ASN A 121 -26.23 17.13 9.49
C ASN A 121 -27.54 17.55 10.16
N ASP A 122 -28.57 17.90 9.39
CA ASP A 122 -29.87 18.32 9.91
C ASP A 122 -30.60 17.12 10.54
N ALA A 123 -30.55 15.94 9.91
CA ALA A 123 -31.10 14.72 10.50
C ALA A 123 -30.34 14.25 11.74
N ILE A 124 -29.01 14.42 11.78
CA ILE A 124 -28.20 14.14 12.99
C ILE A 124 -28.61 15.09 14.12
N ALA A 125 -28.70 16.39 13.82
CA ALA A 125 -29.13 17.41 14.77
C ALA A 125 -30.54 17.12 15.31
N ASP A 126 -31.45 16.71 14.43
CA ASP A 126 -32.82 16.32 14.78
C ASP A 126 -32.86 15.11 15.72
N GLU A 127 -32.15 14.01 15.43
CA GLU A 127 -32.09 12.87 16.36
C GLU A 127 -31.50 13.27 17.72
N LEU A 128 -30.44 14.08 17.74
CA LEU A 128 -29.80 14.51 18.99
C LEU A 128 -30.72 15.42 19.83
N ALA A 129 -31.41 16.37 19.21
CA ALA A 129 -32.30 17.29 19.91
C ALA A 129 -33.63 16.63 20.29
N ASN A 130 -34.23 15.83 19.40
CA ASN A 130 -35.60 15.34 19.59
C ASN A 130 -35.68 13.95 20.20
N LYS A 131 -34.77 13.03 19.86
CA LYS A 131 -34.75 11.67 20.42
C LYS A 131 -33.90 11.61 21.69
N TYR A 132 -32.68 12.15 21.65
CA TYR A 132 -31.79 12.19 22.81
C TYR A 132 -32.04 13.39 23.74
N LYS A 133 -32.96 14.29 23.38
CA LYS A 133 -33.37 15.45 24.19
C LYS A 133 -32.20 16.34 24.64
N LEU A 134 -31.18 16.48 23.80
CA LEU A 134 -30.04 17.36 24.07
C LEU A 134 -30.42 18.84 23.86
N ASN A 135 -29.67 19.74 24.49
CA ASN A 135 -29.83 21.18 24.30
C ASN A 135 -29.35 21.61 22.90
N GLY A 136 -30.24 21.53 21.92
CA GLY A 136 -30.00 21.94 20.53
C GLY A 136 -29.68 23.44 20.35
N ASN A 137 -30.07 24.27 21.32
CA ASN A 137 -29.82 25.72 21.29
C ASN A 137 -28.45 26.11 21.87
N ALA A 138 -27.70 25.15 22.40
CA ALA A 138 -26.37 25.42 22.94
C ALA A 138 -25.44 25.91 21.83
N PHE A 139 -24.59 26.89 22.15
CA PHE A 139 -23.63 27.47 21.22
C PHE A 139 -22.72 26.40 20.55
N LEU A 140 -22.36 25.34 21.28
CA LEU A 140 -21.49 24.28 20.80
C LEU A 140 -22.22 23.19 19.98
N PHE A 141 -23.55 23.24 19.87
CA PHE A 141 -24.34 22.14 19.29
C PHE A 141 -24.02 21.87 17.82
N SER A 142 -23.88 22.92 16.99
CA SER A 142 -23.49 22.76 15.58
C SER A 142 -22.10 22.16 15.42
N THR A 143 -21.16 22.56 16.28
CA THR A 143 -19.81 22.00 16.31
C THR A 143 -19.84 20.54 16.73
N PHE A 144 -20.66 20.19 17.71
CA PHE A 144 -20.89 18.82 18.16
C PHE A 144 -21.44 17.93 17.04
N VAL A 145 -22.47 18.38 16.32
CA VAL A 145 -23.02 17.67 15.14
C VAL A 145 -21.94 17.45 14.08
N SER A 146 -21.08 18.44 13.82
CA SER A 146 -20.00 18.32 12.83
C SER A 146 -18.97 17.23 13.18
N ARG A 147 -18.85 16.82 14.46
CA ARG A 147 -17.91 15.76 14.87
C ARG A 147 -18.29 14.38 14.34
N PHE A 148 -19.57 14.13 14.09
CA PHE A 148 -20.04 12.85 13.55
C PHE A 148 -19.47 12.57 12.15
N GLN A 149 -19.11 13.60 11.40
CA GLN A 149 -18.42 13.47 10.11
C GLN A 149 -17.07 12.75 10.24
N TRP A 150 -16.33 13.04 11.30
CA TRP A 150 -15.03 12.42 11.59
C TRP A 150 -15.18 10.98 12.09
N ALA A 151 -16.20 10.71 12.91
CA ALA A 151 -16.50 9.34 13.33
C ALA A 151 -16.89 8.43 12.14
N ALA A 152 -17.70 8.97 11.22
CA ALA A 152 -18.05 8.26 9.99
C ALA A 152 -16.83 8.08 9.07
N LEU A 153 -15.98 9.10 8.94
CA LEU A 153 -14.75 9.00 8.15
C LEU A 153 -13.84 7.88 8.67
N ASP A 154 -13.50 7.91 9.96
CA ASP A 154 -12.53 6.98 10.54
C ASP A 154 -13.05 5.54 10.59
N SER A 155 -14.37 5.34 10.65
CA SER A 155 -14.99 4.00 10.66
C SER A 155 -15.23 3.41 9.26
N GLN A 156 -15.46 4.23 8.24
CA GLN A 156 -15.85 3.76 6.91
C GLN A 156 -14.71 3.80 5.89
N ARG A 157 -13.72 4.68 6.08
CA ARG A 157 -12.65 4.86 5.09
C ARG A 157 -11.83 3.57 4.94
N PRO A 158 -11.63 3.08 3.71
CA PRO A 158 -10.72 1.96 3.47
C PRO A 158 -9.33 2.27 4.04
N PRO A 159 -8.61 1.28 4.60
CA PRO A 159 -7.26 1.48 5.08
C PRO A 159 -6.39 2.07 3.97
N LYS A 160 -5.73 3.19 4.27
CA LYS A 160 -4.77 3.84 3.37
C LYS A 160 -3.37 3.63 3.95
N PRO A 161 -2.74 2.48 3.69
CA PRO A 161 -1.38 2.24 4.17
C PRO A 161 -0.43 3.26 3.56
N ILE A 162 0.40 3.86 4.41
CA ILE A 162 1.58 4.58 3.92
C ILE A 162 2.64 3.51 3.68
N PHE A 163 2.81 3.15 2.41
CA PHE A 163 3.78 2.15 1.99
C PHE A 163 4.81 2.80 1.06
N PHE A 164 6.07 2.84 1.51
CA PHE A 164 7.18 3.36 0.73
C PHE A 164 7.88 2.20 0.02
N GLY A 165 7.38 1.88 -1.18
CA GLY A 165 7.90 0.82 -2.03
C GLY A 165 6.91 0.49 -3.14
N ASP A 166 7.32 -0.34 -4.10
CA ASP A 166 6.42 -0.86 -5.12
C ASP A 166 5.35 -1.75 -4.45
N MET A 167 4.11 -1.68 -4.93
CA MET A 167 3.06 -2.56 -4.45
C MET A 167 3.46 -4.03 -4.68
N PRO A 168 3.17 -4.94 -3.73
CA PRO A 168 3.43 -6.36 -3.95
C PRO A 168 2.75 -6.82 -5.23
N LYS A 169 3.55 -7.28 -6.19
CA LYS A 169 3.06 -7.84 -7.45
C LYS A 169 3.57 -9.26 -7.54
N GLN A 170 2.64 -10.21 -7.65
CA GLN A 170 3.01 -11.59 -7.92
C GLN A 170 3.55 -11.66 -9.35
N ILE A 171 4.76 -12.22 -9.49
CA ILE A 171 5.44 -12.43 -10.76
C ILE A 171 5.52 -13.94 -10.97
N ASN A 172 5.00 -14.41 -12.10
CA ASN A 172 4.96 -15.84 -12.39
C ASN A 172 6.26 -16.33 -13.03
N SER A 173 6.94 -15.45 -13.75
CA SER A 173 8.20 -15.75 -14.43
C SER A 173 9.10 -14.52 -14.45
N ARG A 174 10.38 -14.73 -14.17
CA ARG A 174 11.42 -13.72 -14.37
C ARG A 174 12.65 -14.36 -15.01
N SER A 175 13.25 -13.69 -15.97
CA SER A 175 14.60 -14.01 -16.41
C SER A 175 15.48 -12.78 -16.54
N TYR A 176 16.78 -12.99 -16.35
CA TYR A 176 17.80 -11.98 -16.60
C TYR A 176 18.63 -12.40 -17.83
N GLU A 177 18.72 -11.54 -18.82
CA GLU A 177 19.64 -11.69 -19.95
C GLU A 177 20.82 -10.74 -19.78
N LEU A 178 22.03 -11.28 -19.91
CA LEU A 178 23.29 -10.55 -19.93
C LEU A 178 24.05 -10.90 -21.19
N LYS A 179 24.79 -9.93 -21.75
CA LYS A 179 25.66 -10.16 -22.90
C LYS A 179 27.10 -9.82 -22.54
N PHE A 180 28.00 -10.64 -23.02
CA PHE A 180 29.43 -10.51 -22.86
C PHE A 180 30.09 -10.37 -24.22
N ILE A 181 30.99 -9.41 -24.35
CA ILE A 181 31.82 -9.18 -25.53
C ILE A 181 33.16 -9.84 -25.28
N ILE A 182 33.57 -10.73 -26.17
CA ILE A 182 34.89 -11.38 -26.12
C ILE A 182 35.82 -10.63 -27.06
N ASN A 183 36.78 -9.91 -26.48
CA ASN A 183 37.74 -9.11 -27.23
C ASN A 183 38.82 -10.00 -27.87
N THR A 184 39.49 -9.46 -28.89
CA THR A 184 40.57 -10.16 -29.63
C THR A 184 41.78 -10.49 -28.74
N ASP A 185 42.01 -9.69 -27.71
CA ASP A 185 43.05 -9.90 -26.68
C ASP A 185 42.62 -10.91 -25.59
N LYS A 186 41.47 -11.57 -25.77
CA LYS A 186 40.85 -12.53 -24.83
C LYS A 186 40.33 -11.92 -23.52
N THR A 187 40.24 -10.59 -23.43
CA THR A 187 39.49 -9.95 -22.35
C THR A 187 37.98 -10.07 -22.59
N VAL A 188 37.21 -9.92 -21.52
CA VAL A 188 35.74 -10.01 -21.57
C VAL A 188 35.15 -8.71 -21.05
N ASP A 189 34.41 -8.03 -21.92
CA ASP A 189 33.61 -6.87 -21.56
C ASP A 189 32.15 -7.27 -21.35
N ILE A 190 31.44 -6.50 -20.54
CA ILE A 190 30.03 -6.71 -20.23
C ILE A 190 29.23 -5.64 -20.96
N ASP A 191 28.23 -6.06 -21.73
CA ASP A 191 27.25 -5.13 -22.26
C ASP A 191 26.52 -4.46 -21.08
N ARG A 192 26.58 -3.12 -21.03
CA ARG A 192 25.96 -2.35 -19.95
C ARG A 192 24.44 -2.49 -19.91
N LYS A 193 23.85 -2.99 -21.00
CA LYS A 193 22.42 -3.22 -21.20
C LYS A 193 22.05 -4.65 -20.84
N ALA A 194 21.86 -4.90 -19.56
CA ALA A 194 21.21 -6.12 -19.13
C ALA A 194 19.70 -6.01 -19.41
N VAL A 195 19.02 -7.15 -19.48
CA VAL A 195 17.57 -7.18 -19.68
C VAL A 195 16.94 -8.03 -18.60
N MET A 196 15.85 -7.53 -18.03
CA MET A 196 14.95 -8.31 -17.19
C MET A 196 13.68 -8.56 -17.98
N ILE A 197 13.19 -9.79 -17.96
CA ILE A 197 11.92 -10.17 -18.57
C ILE A 197 11.03 -10.67 -17.44
N GLU A 198 9.93 -10.00 -17.16
CA GLU A 198 8.95 -10.39 -16.15
C GLU A 198 7.61 -10.64 -16.82
N ASP A 199 7.08 -11.86 -16.72
CA ASP A 199 5.78 -12.22 -17.32
C ASP A 199 5.63 -11.83 -18.80
N GLY A 200 6.73 -11.91 -19.56
CA GLY A 200 6.81 -11.54 -20.96
C GLY A 200 7.10 -10.06 -21.24
N GLU A 201 7.07 -9.19 -20.23
CA GLU A 201 7.43 -7.78 -20.36
C GLU A 201 8.94 -7.59 -20.25
N ARG A 202 9.53 -6.97 -21.28
CA ARG A 202 10.98 -6.76 -21.38
C ARG A 202 11.36 -5.38 -20.87
N LYS A 203 12.30 -5.32 -19.93
CA LYS A 203 12.83 -4.08 -19.34
C LYS A 203 14.36 -4.05 -19.43
N GLU A 204 14.91 -3.02 -20.06
CA GLU A 204 16.35 -2.77 -20.01
C GLU A 204 16.72 -2.38 -18.57
N ILE A 205 17.68 -3.10 -18.01
CA ILE A 205 18.23 -2.87 -16.68
C ILE A 205 19.75 -2.68 -16.80
N GLY A 206 20.35 -2.00 -15.82
CA GLY A 206 21.80 -1.84 -15.82
C GLY A 206 22.53 -3.16 -15.56
N SER A 207 23.77 -3.27 -16.02
CA SER A 207 24.65 -4.41 -15.73
C SER A 207 24.92 -4.65 -14.23
N GLY A 208 24.50 -3.74 -13.34
CA GLY A 208 24.56 -3.93 -11.89
C GLY A 208 23.83 -5.18 -11.38
N VAL A 209 22.92 -5.76 -12.16
CA VAL A 209 22.31 -7.08 -11.86
C VAL A 209 23.35 -8.19 -11.71
N LEU A 210 24.54 -8.05 -12.32
CA LEU A 210 25.63 -8.99 -12.13
C LEU A 210 26.02 -9.18 -10.67
N GLY A 211 25.92 -8.13 -9.85
CA GLY A 211 26.21 -8.19 -8.43
C GLY A 211 25.41 -9.29 -7.71
N LYS A 212 24.16 -9.55 -8.13
CA LYS A 212 23.31 -10.59 -7.54
C LYS A 212 23.90 -11.98 -7.67
N PHE A 213 24.61 -12.28 -8.77
CA PHE A 213 25.23 -13.60 -8.95
C PHE A 213 26.48 -13.81 -8.07
N TYR A 214 26.99 -12.73 -7.46
CA TYR A 214 28.11 -12.78 -6.53
C TYR A 214 27.67 -12.69 -5.05
N GLU A 215 26.42 -12.32 -4.78
CA GLU A 215 25.83 -12.34 -3.44
C GLU A 215 25.68 -13.80 -2.97
N ARG A 216 26.32 -14.13 -1.84
CA ARG A 216 26.32 -15.46 -1.21
C ARG A 216 25.33 -15.54 -0.07
#